data_AF-A0A1S8A9P0-F1
#
_entry.id   AF-A0A1S8A9P0-F1
#
_cell.length_a   1.000
_cell.length_b   1.000
_cell.length_c   1.000
_cell.angle_alpha   90.00
_cell.angle_beta   90.00
_cell.angle_gamma   90.00
#
_symmetry.space_group_name_H-M   'P 1'
#
loop_
_entity.id
_entity.type
_entity.pdbx_description
1 polymer ?
#
loop_
_entity_poly.entity_id
_entity_poly.type
_entity_poly.pdbx_seq_one_letter_code
_entity_poly.pdbx_strand_id
1 'polypeptide(L)'
;MANVGNAFENSCILTGTGVAALLFNALVITKYGRRRAMMISGFIVCGLSQLIMAIVYTIEPGTQKTGKVIVGLSVVYIVAYNAMISTYAWLSGGELASQRLRSHTFGLATAVGFFGAWLTTFTAPYFINPLKLGWGPKYGYIWTGSCFIAGTWIWLYLPEVKDRTLEQIDEMFEAGVPARKFRKYQCTGHHVALDEKPQANHVESQSSQGDGSEPKNSAVNVSGVEI
;
A
#
# COMPACT_ATOMS: atom_id res chain seq x y z
N MET A 1 32.83 1.38 -24.00
CA MET A 1 31.89 0.64 -23.12
C MET A 1 32.69 0.17 -21.93
N ALA A 2 32.35 0.61 -20.71
CA ALA A 2 33.04 0.18 -19.51
C ALA A 2 32.85 -1.34 -19.36
N ASN A 3 33.95 -2.06 -19.18
CA ASN A 3 34.01 -3.51 -19.08
C ASN A 3 33.47 -3.97 -17.71
N VAL A 4 32.15 -3.85 -17.51
CA VAL A 4 31.47 -4.07 -16.22
C VAL A 4 30.69 -5.39 -16.27
N GLY A 5 31.40 -6.52 -16.30
CA GLY A 5 30.83 -7.86 -16.07
C GLY A 5 29.72 -8.31 -17.05
N ASN A 6 29.27 -9.56 -16.88
CA ASN A 6 28.17 -10.10 -17.69
C ASN A 6 26.87 -9.34 -17.37
N ALA A 7 26.16 -8.86 -18.40
CA ALA A 7 24.89 -8.13 -18.22
C ALA A 7 23.82 -8.94 -17.45
N PHE A 8 23.87 -10.27 -17.60
CA PHE A 8 23.02 -11.19 -16.85
C PHE A 8 23.33 -11.18 -15.36
N GLU A 9 24.61 -11.21 -14.98
CA GLU A 9 25.05 -11.19 -13.58
C GLU A 9 24.64 -9.89 -12.88
N ASN A 10 24.86 -8.75 -13.54
CA ASN A 10 24.41 -7.45 -13.03
C ASN A 10 22.89 -7.43 -12.80
N SER A 11 22.12 -7.99 -13.73
CA SER A 11 20.65 -8.07 -13.60
C SER A 11 20.21 -8.96 -12.45
N CYS A 12 20.88 -10.09 -12.24
CA CYS A 12 20.64 -10.99 -11.11
C CYS A 12 20.96 -10.31 -9.76
N ILE A 13 22.08 -9.58 -9.67
CA ILE A 13 22.47 -8.85 -8.46
C ILE A 13 21.46 -7.73 -8.15
N LEU A 14 21.05 -6.96 -9.16
CA LEU A 14 20.06 -5.88 -8.99
C LEU A 14 18.71 -6.43 -8.51
N THR A 15 18.26 -7.55 -9.10
CA THR A 15 17.00 -8.20 -8.72
C THR A 15 17.09 -8.81 -7.33
N GLY A 16 18.16 -9.54 -7.01
CA GLY A 16 18.38 -10.15 -5.69
C GLY A 16 18.44 -9.11 -4.57
N THR A 17 19.15 -8.01 -4.80
CA THR A 17 19.24 -6.89 -3.83
C THR A 17 17.88 -6.22 -3.64
N GLY A 18 17.10 -6.06 -4.71
CA GLY A 18 15.72 -5.58 -4.66
C GLY A 18 14.83 -6.46 -3.76
N VAL A 19 14.89 -7.78 -3.94
CA VAL A 19 14.12 -8.74 -3.13
C VAL A 19 14.53 -8.71 -1.65
N ALA A 20 15.83 -8.64 -1.35
CA ALA A 20 16.30 -8.53 0.03
C ALA A 20 15.80 -7.24 0.70
N ALA A 21 15.83 -6.12 -0.03
CA ALA A 21 15.31 -4.83 0.44
C ALA A 21 13.80 -4.86 0.70
N LEU A 22 13.05 -5.55 -0.16
CA LEU A 22 11.62 -5.81 -0.02
C LEU A 22 11.31 -6.55 1.30
N LEU A 23 12.02 -7.66 1.55
CA LEU A 23 11.84 -8.47 2.75
C LEU A 23 12.20 -7.69 4.02
N PHE A 24 13.29 -6.92 4.00
CA PHE A 24 13.67 -6.08 5.13
C PHE A 24 12.61 -5.02 5.43
N ASN A 25 12.10 -4.34 4.40
CA ASN A 25 11.04 -3.34 4.58
C ASN A 25 9.73 -3.95 5.08
N ALA A 26 9.40 -5.18 4.67
CA ALA A 26 8.22 -5.90 5.18
C ALA A 26 8.29 -6.16 6.70
N LEU A 27 9.48 -6.21 7.30
CA LEU A 27 9.65 -6.29 8.76
C LEU A 27 9.58 -4.91 9.43
N VAL A 28 10.04 -3.85 8.75
CA VAL A 28 10.04 -2.48 9.28
C VAL A 28 8.64 -1.87 9.25
N ILE A 29 7.84 -2.18 8.21
CA ILE A 29 6.49 -1.63 8.03
C ILE A 29 5.54 -1.99 9.16
N THR A 30 5.61 -3.23 9.67
CA THR A 30 4.72 -3.73 10.73
C THR A 30 4.95 -3.02 12.06
N LYS A 31 6.16 -2.51 12.31
CA LYS A 31 6.54 -1.89 13.59
C LYS A 31 6.51 -0.36 13.57
N TYR A 32 6.91 0.26 12.46
CA TYR A 32 7.10 1.71 12.35
C TYR A 32 6.27 2.39 11.26
N GLY A 33 5.48 1.64 10.49
CA GLY A 33 4.93 2.05 9.20
C GLY A 33 4.01 3.28 9.24
N ARG A 34 4.59 4.48 9.10
CA ARG A 34 3.87 5.69 8.68
C ARG A 34 3.88 5.70 7.17
N ARG A 35 2.80 5.20 6.57
CA ARG A 35 2.72 4.83 5.15
C ARG A 35 3.04 5.99 4.23
N ARG A 36 2.39 7.12 4.45
CA ARG A 36 2.58 8.32 3.64
C ARG A 36 3.99 8.89 3.79
N ALA A 37 4.56 8.83 5.00
CA ALA A 37 5.92 9.30 5.24
C ALA A 37 6.95 8.43 4.50
N MET A 38 6.78 7.11 4.52
CA MET A 38 7.66 6.16 3.82
C MET A 38 7.60 6.32 2.30
N MET A 39 6.41 6.49 1.72
CA MET A 39 6.30 6.75 0.28
C MET A 39 6.95 8.09 -0.10
N ILE A 40 6.71 9.15 0.67
CA ILE A 40 7.33 10.47 0.39
C ILE A 40 8.85 10.40 0.51
N SER A 41 9.39 9.77 1.56
CA SER A 41 10.83 9.58 1.69
C SER A 41 11.40 8.74 0.55
N GLY A 42 10.67 7.72 0.09
CA GLY A 42 11.04 6.93 -1.08
C GLY A 42 11.14 7.79 -2.35
N PHE A 43 10.14 8.62 -2.65
CA PHE A 43 10.16 9.52 -3.81
C PHE A 43 11.28 10.56 -3.73
N ILE A 44 11.60 11.06 -2.53
CA ILE A 44 12.72 11.99 -2.33
C ILE A 44 14.05 11.27 -2.59
N VAL A 45 14.28 10.09 -2.01
CA VAL A 45 15.52 9.32 -2.19
C VAL A 45 15.70 8.92 -3.66
N CYS A 46 14.65 8.45 -4.32
CA CYS A 46 14.67 8.11 -5.74
C CYS A 46 14.87 9.34 -6.64
N GLY A 47 14.22 10.47 -6.33
CA GLY A 47 14.37 11.70 -7.09
C GLY A 47 15.78 12.30 -6.97
N LEU A 48 16.35 12.28 -5.75
CA LEU A 48 17.72 12.73 -5.48
C LEU A 48 18.76 11.82 -6.14
N SER A 49 18.60 10.50 -6.08
CA SER A 49 19.55 9.58 -6.73
C SER A 49 19.55 9.76 -8.26
N GLN A 50 18.38 9.94 -8.88
CA GLN A 50 18.25 10.27 -10.30
C GLN A 50 18.88 11.64 -10.65
N LEU A 51 18.72 12.63 -9.78
CA LEU A 51 19.30 13.96 -9.96
C LEU A 51 20.82 13.90 -9.94
N ILE A 52 21.39 13.19 -8.96
CA ILE A 52 22.85 13.03 -8.82
C ILE A 52 23.40 12.27 -10.04
N MET A 53 22.72 11.20 -10.50
CA MET A 53 23.14 10.49 -11.71
C MET A 53 23.17 11.40 -12.94
N ALA A 54 22.17 12.27 -13.11
CA ALA A 54 22.09 13.20 -14.23
C ALA A 54 23.16 14.31 -14.17
N ILE A 55 23.45 14.84 -12.97
CA ILE A 55 24.50 15.86 -12.76
C ILE A 55 25.88 15.27 -13.01
N VAL A 56 26.20 14.11 -12.42
CA VAL A 56 27.51 13.45 -12.57
C VAL A 56 27.80 13.15 -14.04
N TYR A 57 26.80 12.73 -14.80
CA TYR A 57 26.95 12.50 -16.23
C TYR A 57 27.11 13.80 -17.05
N THR A 58 26.62 14.93 -16.55
CA THR A 58 26.76 16.23 -17.23
C THR A 58 28.15 16.84 -17.05
N ILE A 59 28.80 16.60 -15.90
CA ILE A 59 30.11 17.19 -15.55
C ILE A 59 31.28 16.40 -16.16
N GLU A 60 31.25 15.06 -16.12
CA GLU A 60 32.32 14.21 -16.67
C GLU A 60 31.76 13.06 -17.52
N PRO A 61 31.41 13.32 -18.80
CA PRO A 61 30.91 12.29 -19.69
C PRO A 61 32.03 11.30 -20.06
N GLY A 62 31.84 10.02 -19.75
CA GLY A 62 32.67 8.93 -20.31
C GLY A 62 33.85 8.44 -19.45
N THR A 63 34.05 8.98 -18.25
CA THR A 63 35.10 8.50 -17.33
C THR A 63 34.69 7.20 -16.63
N GLN A 64 35.63 6.27 -16.39
CA GLN A 64 35.38 5.02 -15.65
C GLN A 64 34.86 5.28 -14.21
N LYS A 65 35.25 6.41 -13.61
CA LYS A 65 34.75 6.85 -12.30
C LYS A 65 33.25 7.17 -12.34
N THR A 66 32.81 7.92 -13.36
CA THR A 66 31.39 8.25 -13.61
C THR A 66 30.54 6.99 -13.74
N GLY A 67 31.03 5.99 -14.50
CA GLY A 67 30.32 4.71 -14.66
C GLY A 67 30.09 3.97 -13.33
N LYS A 68 31.12 3.89 -12.47
CA LYS A 68 31.00 3.25 -11.15
C LYS A 68 30.00 3.97 -10.24
N VAL A 69 30.00 5.31 -10.25
CA VAL A 69 29.06 6.12 -9.44
C VAL A 69 27.62 5.91 -9.91
N ILE A 70 27.38 5.90 -11.23
CA ILE A 70 26.03 5.68 -11.79
C ILE A 70 25.51 4.28 -11.40
N VAL A 71 26.34 3.25 -11.49
CA VAL A 71 25.96 1.88 -11.08
C VAL A 71 25.62 1.83 -9.57
N GLY A 72 26.46 2.41 -8.71
CA GLY A 72 26.22 2.45 -7.27
C GLY A 72 24.90 3.17 -6.91
N LEU A 73 24.66 4.33 -7.53
CA LEU A 73 23.40 5.07 -7.34
C LEU A 73 22.18 4.34 -7.90
N SER A 74 22.35 3.56 -8.97
CA SER A 74 21.28 2.73 -9.54
C SER A 74 20.85 1.63 -8.57
N VAL A 75 21.80 1.02 -7.86
CA VAL A 75 21.48 0.03 -6.81
C VAL A 75 20.71 0.69 -5.67
N VAL A 76 21.15 1.86 -5.19
CA VAL A 76 20.44 2.61 -4.13
C VAL A 76 19.03 2.97 -4.60
N TYR A 77 18.87 3.41 -5.84
CA TYR A 77 17.56 3.69 -6.44
C TYR A 77 16.66 2.46 -6.43
N ILE A 78 17.14 1.30 -6.87
CA ILE A 78 16.35 0.05 -6.93
C ILE A 78 15.93 -0.41 -5.54
N VAL A 79 16.85 -0.35 -4.58
CA VAL A 79 16.59 -0.70 -3.17
C VAL A 79 15.50 0.21 -2.61
N ALA A 80 15.65 1.53 -2.76
CA ALA A 80 14.68 2.50 -2.27
C ALA A 80 13.30 2.34 -2.95
N TYR A 81 13.27 2.14 -4.27
CA TYR A 81 12.04 1.98 -5.03
C TYR A 81 11.28 0.71 -4.64
N ASN A 82 11.96 -0.43 -4.56
CA ASN A 82 11.35 -1.70 -4.21
C ASN A 82 10.88 -1.73 -2.75
N ALA A 83 11.70 -1.22 -1.83
CA ALA A 83 11.35 -1.16 -0.42
C ALA A 83 10.19 -0.19 -0.13
N MET A 84 10.29 1.06 -0.61
CA MET A 84 9.45 2.17 -0.12
C MET A 84 8.30 2.58 -1.06
N ILE A 85 8.38 2.27 -2.35
CA ILE A 85 7.36 2.73 -3.33
C ILE A 85 6.51 1.57 -3.81
N SER A 86 7.15 0.50 -4.32
CA SER A 86 6.46 -0.62 -4.96
C SER A 86 5.48 -1.32 -4.00
N THR A 87 5.97 -1.77 -2.84
CA THR A 87 5.15 -2.46 -1.82
C THR A 87 3.94 -1.63 -1.38
N TYR A 88 4.17 -0.36 -1.09
CA TYR A 88 3.16 0.53 -0.54
C TYR A 88 2.10 0.92 -1.58
N ALA A 89 2.50 1.09 -2.84
CA ALA A 89 1.58 1.36 -3.95
C ALA A 89 0.58 0.20 -4.12
N TRP A 90 1.07 -1.04 -4.19
CA TRP A 90 0.22 -2.23 -4.31
C TRP A 90 -0.67 -2.43 -3.09
N LEU A 91 -0.12 -2.27 -1.89
CA LEU A 91 -0.90 -2.32 -0.66
C LEU A 91 -1.99 -1.23 -0.64
N SER A 92 -1.75 -0.06 -1.27
CA SER A 92 -2.68 1.08 -1.16
C SER A 92 -3.88 0.90 -2.06
N GLY A 93 -3.68 0.31 -3.23
CA GLY A 93 -4.78 -0.13 -4.09
C GLY A 93 -5.67 -1.19 -3.43
N GLY A 94 -5.14 -1.95 -2.46
CA GLY A 94 -5.91 -2.96 -1.73
C GLY A 94 -6.74 -2.40 -0.57
N GLU A 95 -6.25 -1.37 0.11
CA GLU A 95 -6.88 -0.83 1.33
C GLU A 95 -7.77 0.38 1.07
N LEU A 96 -7.51 1.15 0.00
CA LEU A 96 -8.29 2.35 -0.32
C LEU A 96 -9.53 2.05 -1.17
N ALA A 97 -9.61 0.88 -1.78
CA ALA A 97 -10.73 0.51 -2.63
C ALA A 97 -11.81 -0.20 -1.81
N SER A 98 -13.04 0.32 -1.87
CA SER A 98 -14.18 -0.30 -1.18
C SER A 98 -14.40 -1.74 -1.65
N GLN A 99 -14.75 -2.62 -0.72
CA GLN A 99 -14.79 -4.08 -0.92
C GLN A 99 -15.63 -4.52 -2.12
N ARG A 100 -16.73 -3.80 -2.41
CA ARG A 100 -17.63 -4.09 -3.55
C ARG A 100 -17.04 -3.70 -4.90
N LEU A 101 -16.26 -2.62 -4.97
CA LEU A 101 -15.72 -2.06 -6.22
C LEU A 101 -14.21 -2.25 -6.36
N ARG A 102 -13.61 -3.05 -5.48
CA ARG A 102 -12.17 -3.26 -5.38
C ARG A 102 -11.57 -3.80 -6.68
N SER A 103 -12.22 -4.79 -7.30
CA SER A 103 -11.75 -5.38 -8.56
C SER A 103 -11.70 -4.37 -9.70
N HIS A 104 -12.74 -3.56 -9.87
CA HIS A 104 -12.81 -2.55 -10.94
C HIS A 104 -11.81 -1.41 -10.70
N THR A 105 -11.76 -0.88 -9.47
CA THR A 105 -10.87 0.24 -9.11
C THR A 105 -9.41 -0.17 -9.23
N PHE A 106 -9.05 -1.32 -8.66
CA PHE A 106 -7.70 -1.85 -8.72
C PHE A 106 -7.30 -2.26 -10.14
N GLY A 107 -8.24 -2.84 -10.91
CA GLY A 107 -8.04 -3.19 -12.31
C GLY A 107 -7.73 -1.97 -13.18
N LEU A 108 -8.52 -0.89 -13.05
CA LEU A 108 -8.28 0.37 -13.75
C LEU A 108 -6.96 1.02 -13.34
N ALA A 109 -6.67 1.07 -12.04
CA ALA A 109 -5.40 1.61 -11.54
C ALA A 109 -4.19 0.82 -12.08
N THR A 110 -4.31 -0.50 -12.11
CA THR A 110 -3.27 -1.39 -12.64
C THR A 110 -3.10 -1.24 -14.15
N ALA A 111 -4.19 -1.11 -14.90
CA ALA A 111 -4.15 -0.87 -16.35
C ALA A 111 -3.43 0.44 -16.69
N VAL A 112 -3.75 1.54 -15.98
CA VAL A 112 -3.05 2.83 -16.14
C VAL A 112 -1.56 2.70 -15.77
N GLY A 113 -1.25 1.97 -14.69
CA GLY A 113 0.12 1.69 -14.28
C GLY A 113 0.93 0.94 -15.35
N PHE A 114 0.37 -0.14 -15.91
CA PHE A 114 1.02 -0.90 -16.98
C PHE A 114 1.14 -0.10 -18.28
N PHE A 115 0.17 0.74 -18.61
CA PHE A 115 0.29 1.66 -19.74
C PHE A 115 1.47 2.63 -19.58
N GLY A 116 1.66 3.19 -18.38
CA GLY A 116 2.82 4.03 -18.07
C GLY A 116 4.15 3.27 -18.12
N ALA A 117 4.18 2.02 -17.65
CA ALA A 117 5.35 1.16 -17.74
C ALA A 117 5.71 0.83 -19.19
N TRP A 118 4.71 0.54 -20.02
CA TRP A 118 4.88 0.33 -21.46
C TRP A 118 5.42 1.58 -22.14
N LEU A 119 4.84 2.75 -21.90
CA LEU A 119 5.28 4.02 -22.48
C LEU A 119 6.74 4.32 -22.12
N THR A 120 7.13 4.07 -20.86
CA THR A 120 8.51 4.25 -20.38
C THR A 120 9.46 3.30 -21.09
N THR A 121 9.10 2.02 -21.19
CA THR A 121 9.93 1.00 -21.84
C THR A 121 10.06 1.25 -23.34
N PHE A 122 9.00 1.75 -23.98
CA PHE A 122 9.01 2.12 -25.39
C PHE A 122 9.87 3.36 -25.66
N THR A 123 9.82 4.36 -24.78
CA THR A 123 10.54 5.63 -24.97
C THR A 123 12.01 5.59 -24.53
N ALA A 124 12.35 4.80 -23.51
CA ALA A 124 13.72 4.65 -22.98
C ALA A 124 14.81 4.42 -24.05
N PRO A 125 14.68 3.48 -25.02
CA PRO A 125 15.72 3.27 -26.03
C PRO A 125 15.90 4.47 -26.97
N TYR A 126 14.85 5.26 -27.21
CA TYR A 126 14.95 6.45 -28.07
C TYR A 126 15.77 7.58 -27.42
N PHE A 127 15.74 7.70 -26.09
CA PHE A 127 16.54 8.68 -25.35
C PHE A 127 18.02 8.27 -25.23
N ILE A 128 18.29 6.97 -25.16
CA ILE A 128 19.63 6.42 -24.96
C ILE A 128 20.40 6.29 -26.28
N ASN A 129 19.71 6.03 -27.40
CA ASN A 129 20.38 5.78 -28.68
C ASN A 129 21.15 7.02 -29.19
N PRO A 130 22.46 6.91 -29.49
CA PRO A 130 23.29 8.02 -29.96
C PRO A 130 22.90 8.55 -31.34
N LEU A 131 22.12 7.82 -32.14
CA LEU A 131 21.68 8.25 -33.48
C LEU A 131 20.45 9.17 -33.47
N LYS A 132 19.81 9.38 -32.31
CA LYS A 132 18.65 10.27 -32.17
C LYS A 132 18.95 11.44 -31.23
N LEU A 133 18.55 11.35 -29.97
CA LEU A 133 18.73 12.43 -29.00
C LEU A 133 20.09 12.39 -28.30
N GLY A 134 20.71 11.21 -28.15
CA GLY A 134 22.03 11.09 -27.49
C GLY A 134 22.06 11.62 -26.05
N TRP A 135 20.92 11.63 -25.34
CA TRP A 135 20.84 12.19 -23.99
C TRP A 135 21.51 11.32 -22.94
N GLY A 136 21.63 10.01 -23.19
CA GLY A 136 22.24 9.08 -22.23
C GLY A 136 21.58 9.19 -20.84
N PRO A 137 22.35 9.09 -19.75
CA PRO A 137 21.87 9.30 -18.39
C PRO A 137 21.26 10.68 -18.07
N LYS A 138 21.34 11.71 -18.95
CA LYS A 138 20.67 13.02 -18.74
C LYS A 138 19.15 12.90 -18.68
N TYR A 139 18.60 11.83 -19.23
CA TYR A 139 17.20 11.43 -19.06
C TYR A 139 16.74 11.46 -17.60
N GLY A 140 17.65 11.24 -16.63
CA GLY A 140 17.37 11.32 -15.20
C GLY A 140 16.75 12.64 -14.73
N TYR A 141 17.00 13.78 -15.39
CA TYR A 141 16.37 15.06 -15.04
C TYR A 141 14.84 15.03 -15.18
N ILE A 142 14.31 14.34 -16.19
CA ILE A 142 12.87 14.17 -16.38
C ILE A 142 12.28 13.32 -15.25
N TRP A 143 12.98 12.26 -14.85
CA TRP A 143 12.55 11.35 -13.78
C TRP A 143 12.60 11.99 -12.42
N THR A 144 13.60 12.81 -12.16
CA THR A 144 13.62 13.64 -10.95
C THR A 144 12.37 14.51 -10.88
N GLY A 145 12.02 15.21 -11.97
CA GLY A 145 10.81 16.03 -12.03
C GLY A 145 9.53 15.23 -11.78
N SER A 146 9.39 14.07 -12.42
CA SER A 146 8.21 13.21 -12.22
C SER A 146 8.13 12.64 -10.80
N CYS A 147 9.27 12.31 -10.17
CA CYS A 147 9.33 11.88 -8.76
C CYS A 147 8.86 12.97 -7.80
N PHE A 148 9.23 14.24 -8.02
CA PHE A 148 8.78 15.36 -7.20
C PHE A 148 7.28 15.64 -7.36
N ILE A 149 6.77 15.56 -8.59
CA ILE A 149 5.33 15.71 -8.87
C ILE A 149 4.55 14.58 -8.19
N ALA A 150 5.01 13.32 -8.33
CA ALA A 150 4.39 12.17 -7.69
C ALA A 150 4.43 12.27 -6.15
N GLY A 151 5.56 12.67 -5.58
CA GLY A 151 5.70 12.90 -4.14
C GLY A 151 4.75 14.00 -3.63
N THR A 152 4.60 15.08 -4.40
CA THR A 152 3.65 16.15 -4.08
C THR A 152 2.21 15.66 -4.18
N TRP A 153 1.87 14.90 -5.21
CA TRP A 153 0.54 14.30 -5.37
C TRP A 153 0.18 13.40 -4.19
N ILE A 154 1.10 12.52 -3.78
CA ILE A 154 0.94 11.67 -2.59
C ILE A 154 0.76 12.51 -1.33
N TRP A 155 1.50 13.61 -1.22
CA TRP A 155 1.32 14.51 -0.10
C TRP A 155 -0.03 15.25 -0.12
N LEU A 156 -0.66 15.47 -1.27
CA LEU A 156 -1.97 16.13 -1.34
C LEU A 156 -3.13 15.16 -1.16
N TYR A 157 -3.09 14.03 -1.86
CA TYR A 157 -4.25 13.19 -2.10
C TYR A 157 -4.20 11.84 -1.40
N LEU A 158 -3.04 11.37 -0.92
CA LEU A 158 -2.96 10.06 -0.25
C LEU A 158 -3.37 10.22 1.23
N PRO A 159 -4.50 9.64 1.67
CA PRO A 159 -4.85 9.61 3.08
C PRO A 159 -3.96 8.63 3.86
N GLU A 160 -3.74 8.91 5.14
CA GLU A 160 -3.08 7.96 6.04
C GLU A 160 -4.15 7.05 6.66
N VAL A 161 -4.14 5.77 6.29
CA VAL A 161 -5.11 4.74 6.72
C VAL A 161 -4.55 3.76 7.76
N LYS A 162 -3.42 4.10 8.39
CA LYS A 162 -2.76 3.23 9.36
C LYS A 162 -3.67 2.93 10.56
N ASP A 163 -3.69 1.67 11.00
CA ASP A 163 -4.38 1.18 12.19
C ASP A 163 -5.92 1.34 12.13
N ARG A 164 -6.51 1.31 10.94
CA ARG A 164 -7.95 1.39 10.70
C ARG A 164 -8.48 0.12 10.03
N THR A 165 -9.70 -0.27 10.35
CA THR A 165 -10.38 -1.38 9.64
C THR A 165 -10.88 -0.88 8.28
N LEU A 166 -11.09 -1.81 7.34
CA LEU A 166 -11.62 -1.47 6.00
C LEU A 166 -12.98 -0.77 6.09
N GLU A 167 -13.82 -1.17 7.05
CA GLU A 167 -15.12 -0.56 7.32
C GLU A 167 -15.00 0.91 7.79
N GLN A 168 -14.04 1.20 8.68
CA GLN A 168 -13.76 2.57 9.13
C GLN A 168 -13.23 3.44 7.99
N ILE A 169 -12.47 2.85 7.06
CA ILE A 169 -11.97 3.55 5.88
C ILE A 169 -13.14 3.92 4.96
N ASP A 170 -14.07 2.99 4.72
CA ASP A 170 -15.28 3.24 3.91
C ASP A 170 -16.16 4.34 4.54
N GLU A 171 -16.36 4.35 5.87
CA GLU A 171 -17.09 5.41 6.59
C GLU A 171 -16.44 6.81 6.38
N MET A 172 -15.10 6.88 6.42
CA MET A 172 -14.38 8.14 6.19
C MET A 172 -14.48 8.65 4.75
N PHE A 173 -14.56 7.74 3.78
CA PHE A 173 -14.79 8.09 2.38
C PHE A 173 -16.22 8.59 2.15
N GLU A 174 -17.22 7.96 2.77
CA GLU A 174 -18.63 8.39 2.70
C GLU A 174 -18.84 9.76 3.37
N ALA A 175 -18.16 10.02 4.48
CA ALA A 175 -18.17 11.31 5.17
C ALA A 175 -17.41 12.43 4.41
N GLY A 176 -16.81 12.13 3.25
CA GLY A 176 -16.12 13.12 2.41
C GLY A 176 -14.94 13.81 3.10
N VAL A 177 -14.28 13.13 4.04
CA VAL A 177 -13.18 13.73 4.82
C VAL A 177 -12.02 14.04 3.86
N PRO A 178 -11.41 15.24 3.90
CA PRO A 178 -10.26 15.51 3.06
C PRO A 178 -9.07 14.64 3.48
N ALA A 179 -8.30 14.11 2.52
CA ALA A 179 -7.18 13.17 2.72
C ALA A 179 -6.19 13.56 3.86
N ARG A 180 -6.06 14.85 4.15
CA ARG A 180 -5.21 15.39 5.22
C ARG A 180 -5.78 15.28 6.63
N LYS A 181 -7.11 15.18 6.78
CA LYS A 181 -7.82 15.15 8.07
C LYS A 181 -8.26 13.74 8.50
N PHE A 182 -8.05 12.71 7.66
CA PHE A 182 -8.32 11.29 8.00
C PHE A 182 -7.77 10.91 9.39
N ARG A 183 -6.59 11.44 9.78
CA ARG A 183 -5.98 11.18 11.09
C ARG A 183 -6.82 11.65 12.30
N LYS A 184 -7.57 12.74 12.16
CA LYS A 184 -8.32 13.35 13.28
C LYS A 184 -9.78 12.89 13.31
N TYR A 185 -10.23 12.14 12.32
CA TYR A 185 -11.61 11.67 12.26
C TYR A 185 -11.79 10.48 13.20
N GLN A 186 -12.83 10.53 14.03
CA GLN A 186 -13.25 9.42 14.86
C GLN A 186 -14.42 8.74 14.14
N CYS A 187 -14.22 7.50 13.73
CA CYS A 187 -15.25 6.70 13.08
C CYS A 187 -16.29 6.30 14.13
N THR A 188 -17.56 6.43 13.77
CA THR A 188 -18.73 6.19 14.60
C THR A 188 -19.37 4.83 14.35
N GLY A 189 -18.63 3.82 13.88
CA GLY A 189 -18.99 2.39 13.99
C GLY A 189 -20.34 1.98 13.37
N HIS A 190 -20.95 2.82 12.53
CA HIS A 190 -22.36 2.68 12.13
C HIS A 190 -22.60 1.47 11.19
N HIS A 191 -21.55 0.88 10.63
CA HIS A 191 -21.67 -0.28 9.74
C HIS A 191 -21.81 -1.63 10.47
N VAL A 192 -21.47 -1.73 11.77
CA VAL A 192 -21.75 -2.94 12.56
C VAL A 192 -23.26 -3.12 12.77
N ALA A 193 -24.03 -2.03 12.77
CA ALA A 193 -25.47 -2.06 13.03
C ALA A 193 -26.33 -2.51 11.82
N LEU A 194 -25.77 -2.57 10.60
CA LEU A 194 -26.53 -2.95 9.39
C LEU A 194 -26.42 -4.43 9.03
N ASP A 195 -25.48 -5.17 9.62
CA ASP A 195 -25.39 -6.64 9.47
C ASP A 195 -26.12 -7.40 10.58
N GLU A 196 -26.55 -6.74 11.65
CA GLU A 196 -27.44 -7.31 12.66
C GLU A 196 -28.89 -7.21 12.17
N LYS A 197 -29.27 -8.08 11.22
CA LYS A 197 -30.69 -8.38 11.00
C LYS A 197 -31.27 -8.84 12.35
N PRO A 198 -32.39 -8.26 12.83
CA PRO A 198 -33.03 -8.77 14.04
C PRO A 198 -33.41 -10.23 13.80
N GLN A 199 -32.77 -11.15 14.52
CA GLN A 199 -33.27 -12.50 14.59
C GLN A 199 -34.69 -12.41 15.15
N ALA A 200 -35.66 -12.78 14.32
CA ALA A 200 -37.06 -12.83 14.68
C ALA A 200 -37.21 -13.64 15.97
N ASN A 201 -37.87 -13.02 16.94
CA ASN A 201 -38.30 -13.62 18.19
C ASN A 201 -38.94 -15.00 17.95
N HIS A 202 -38.22 -16.07 18.29
CA HIS A 202 -38.87 -17.31 18.69
C HIS A 202 -39.31 -17.12 20.15
N VAL A 203 -40.59 -16.78 20.31
CA VAL A 203 -41.30 -16.94 21.57
C VAL A 203 -41.46 -18.45 21.78
N GLU A 204 -40.66 -19.03 22.66
CA GLU A 204 -41.01 -20.27 23.34
C GLU A 204 -41.09 -19.98 24.83
N SER A 205 -42.31 -20.03 25.33
CA SER A 205 -42.72 -19.80 26.70
C SER A 205 -42.37 -20.98 27.60
N GLN A 206 -41.68 -20.66 28.71
CA GLN A 206 -41.71 -21.33 30.04
C GLN A 206 -41.09 -22.75 30.11
N SER A 207 -40.35 -23.19 31.14
CA SER A 207 -40.35 -22.83 32.57
C SER A 207 -39.07 -23.32 33.29
N SER A 208 -38.55 -22.45 34.17
CA SER A 208 -37.82 -22.66 35.43
C SER A 208 -37.47 -24.08 35.91
N GLN A 209 -36.20 -24.29 36.30
CA GLN A 209 -35.90 -24.91 37.62
C GLN A 209 -34.43 -24.71 38.04
N GLY A 210 -34.25 -23.94 39.12
CA GLY A 210 -33.05 -23.94 39.94
C GLY A 210 -33.31 -24.70 41.25
N ASP A 211 -32.25 -25.37 41.69
CA ASP A 211 -31.84 -25.63 43.08
C ASP A 211 -32.70 -26.52 44.02
N GLY A 212 -32.08 -27.60 44.48
CA GLY A 212 -31.91 -27.92 45.90
C GLY A 212 -33.10 -28.36 46.77
N SER A 213 -32.96 -29.58 47.31
CA SER A 213 -33.50 -30.10 48.60
C SER A 213 -34.91 -30.75 48.66
N GLU A 214 -34.88 -32.07 48.88
CA GLU A 214 -35.89 -32.89 49.60
C GLU A 214 -35.97 -32.49 51.11
N PRO A 215 -36.87 -33.07 51.96
CA PRO A 215 -38.10 -33.85 51.72
C PRO A 215 -39.28 -33.44 52.66
N LYS A 216 -40.48 -34.06 52.48
CA LYS A 216 -41.37 -34.69 53.51
C LYS A 216 -42.88 -34.49 53.27
N ASN A 217 -43.52 -35.64 53.05
CA ASN A 217 -44.63 -36.23 53.81
C ASN A 217 -46.04 -35.59 53.80
N SER A 218 -47.02 -36.49 53.75
CA SER A 218 -48.39 -36.40 54.26
C SER A 218 -49.50 -35.96 53.30
N ALA A 219 -50.28 -36.97 52.88
CA ALA A 219 -51.73 -37.03 52.67
C ALA A 219 -52.57 -35.74 52.82
N VAL A 220 -53.58 -35.58 51.95
CA VAL A 220 -55.01 -35.74 52.29
C VAL A 220 -55.90 -35.35 51.08
N ASN A 221 -56.77 -36.29 50.76
CA ASN A 221 -58.07 -36.28 50.06
C ASN A 221 -58.85 -34.94 50.00
N VAL A 222 -59.62 -34.70 48.93
CA VAL A 222 -61.11 -34.57 48.93
C VAL A 222 -61.64 -33.94 47.63
N SER A 223 -62.75 -34.53 47.19
CA SER A 223 -63.71 -34.28 46.10
C SER A 223 -64.30 -32.88 45.90
N GLY A 224 -64.91 -32.70 44.70
CA GLY A 224 -66.04 -31.79 44.41
C GLY A 224 -65.94 -31.27 42.98
N VAL A 225 -66.63 -31.76 41.95
CA VAL A 225 -68.10 -31.81 41.66
C VAL A 225 -68.68 -30.40 41.43
N GLU A 226 -69.46 -30.31 40.33
CA GLU A 226 -70.40 -29.23 39.91
C GLU A 226 -69.79 -28.12 39.02
N ILE A 227 -70.30 -27.74 37.83
CA ILE A 227 -71.41 -28.15 36.93
C ILE A 227 -70.93 -27.84 35.50
#